data_AF-A0A1Y1UWF0-F1
#
_entry.id   AF-A0A1Y1UWF0-F1
#
_cell.length_a   1.000
_cell.length_b   1.000
_cell.length_c   1.000
_cell.angle_alpha   90.00
_cell.angle_beta   90.00
_cell.angle_gamma   90.00
#
_symmetry.space_group_name_H-M   'P 1'
#
loop_
_entity.id
_entity.type
_entity.pdbx_description
1 polymer ?
#
loop_
_entity_poly.entity_id
_entity_poly.type
_entity_poly.pdbx_seq_one_letter_code
_entity_poly.pdbx_strand_id
1 'polypeptide(L)'
;KMDFSKNTAFEIWKLLKNTYNKGDHERKAFLLKELNEIKFRSNDDISIHISNMENIFNELESLSEPRSNDMTKNLIFSTNHYLL
;
A
#
# COMPACT_ATOMS: atom_id res chain seq x y z
N LYS A 1 -16.57 -17.83 16.84
CA LYS A 1 -15.82 -19.11 16.79
C LYS A 1 -16.27 -19.84 15.53
N MET A 2 -15.36 -20.15 14.61
CA MET A 2 -15.70 -20.73 13.30
C MET A 2 -16.10 -22.20 13.49
N ASP A 3 -17.29 -22.59 13.05
CA ASP A 3 -17.81 -23.95 13.17
C ASP A 3 -17.67 -24.68 11.83
N PHE A 4 -16.59 -25.43 11.67
CA PHE A 4 -16.28 -26.17 10.44
C PHE A 4 -17.23 -27.36 10.19
N SER A 5 -18.09 -27.72 11.16
CA SER A 5 -19.06 -28.80 11.01
C SER A 5 -20.38 -28.35 10.35
N LYS A 6 -20.61 -27.03 10.25
CA LYS A 6 -21.86 -26.43 9.75
C LYS A 6 -21.70 -25.58 8.50
N ASN A 7 -20.48 -25.33 8.06
CA ASN A 7 -20.19 -24.50 6.89
C ASN A 7 -19.61 -25.36 5.77
N THR A 8 -20.12 -25.17 4.57
CA THR A 8 -19.55 -25.76 3.36
C THR A 8 -18.15 -25.19 3.08
N ALA A 9 -17.34 -25.93 2.32
CA ALA A 9 -16.02 -25.45 1.87
C ALA A 9 -16.11 -24.09 1.15
N PHE A 10 -17.20 -23.83 0.43
CA PHE A 10 -17.46 -22.56 -0.24
C PHE A 10 -17.70 -21.41 0.74
N GLU A 11 -18.48 -21.63 1.80
CA GLU A 11 -18.74 -20.62 2.84
C GLU A 11 -17.47 -20.30 3.64
N ILE A 12 -16.67 -21.32 3.94
CA ILE A 12 -15.35 -21.17 4.56
C ILE A 12 -14.43 -20.32 3.68
N TRP A 13 -14.34 -20.63 2.38
CA TRP A 13 -13.56 -19.84 1.43
C TRP A 13 -14.04 -18.39 1.36
N LYS A 14 -15.35 -18.15 1.30
CA LYS A 14 -15.92 -16.79 1.24
C LYS A 14 -15.62 -15.99 2.50
N LEU A 15 -15.69 -16.61 3.69
CA LEU A 15 -15.33 -15.98 4.95
C LEU A 15 -13.85 -15.59 4.96
N LEU A 16 -12.95 -16.53 4.63
CA LEU A 16 -11.52 -16.27 4.55
C LEU A 16 -11.23 -15.14 3.56
N LYS A 17 -11.77 -15.23 2.34
CA LYS A 17 -11.60 -14.20 1.30
C LYS A 17 -12.05 -12.82 1.77
N ASN A 18 -13.20 -12.73 2.43
CA ASN A 18 -13.69 -11.44 2.94
C ASN A 18 -12.80 -10.90 4.07
N THR A 19 -12.29 -11.76 4.95
CA THR A 19 -11.36 -11.36 6.00
C THR A 19 -10.02 -10.88 5.44
N TYR A 20 -9.43 -11.60 4.48
CA TYR A 20 -8.20 -11.20 3.80
C TYR A 20 -8.41 -9.90 3.02
N ASN A 21 -9.45 -9.80 2.19
CA ASN A 21 -9.75 -8.58 1.44
C ASN A 21 -9.97 -7.36 2.36
N LYS A 22 -10.60 -7.55 3.52
CA LYS A 22 -10.76 -6.48 4.51
C LYS A 22 -9.40 -6.04 5.06
N GLY A 23 -8.53 -6.99 5.39
CA GLY A 23 -7.16 -6.70 5.82
C GLY A 23 -6.35 -5.97 4.74
N ASP A 24 -6.47 -6.38 3.48
CA ASP A 24 -5.78 -5.76 2.35
C ASP A 24 -6.28 -4.33 2.10
N HIS A 25 -7.59 -4.09 2.22
CA HIS A 25 -8.18 -2.74 2.12
C HIS A 25 -7.68 -1.82 3.25
N GLU A 26 -7.67 -2.31 4.48
CA GLU A 26 -7.18 -1.56 5.64
C GLU A 26 -5.67 -1.26 5.49
N ARG A 27 -4.89 -2.25 5.03
CA ARG A 27 -3.46 -2.08 4.77
C ARG A 27 -3.19 -1.09 3.64
N LYS A 28 -3.94 -1.16 2.54
CA LYS A 28 -3.86 -0.21 1.43
C LYS A 28 -4.17 1.21 1.87
N ALA A 29 -5.23 1.41 2.66
CA ALA A 29 -5.59 2.73 3.19
C ALA A 29 -4.48 3.31 4.08
N PHE A 30 -3.84 2.47 4.90
CA PHE A 30 -2.71 2.86 5.73
C PHE A 30 -1.48 3.29 4.89
N LEU A 31 -1.09 2.49 3.90
CA LEU A 31 0.06 2.78 3.03
C LEU A 31 -0.15 4.06 2.20
N LEU A 32 -1.35 4.28 1.66
CA LEU A 32 -1.68 5.53 0.96
C LEU A 32 -1.61 6.75 1.89
N LYS A 33 -1.98 6.58 3.16
CA LYS A 33 -1.84 7.65 4.16
C LYS A 33 -0.37 7.94 4.43
N GLU A 34 0.45 6.92 4.68
CA GLU A 34 1.90 7.10 4.88
C GLU A 34 2.56 7.79 3.69
N LEU A 35 2.19 7.40 2.47
CA LEU A 35 2.70 8.00 1.24
C LEU A 35 2.31 9.48 1.09
N ASN A 36 1.12 9.88 1.53
CA ASN A 36 0.70 11.29 1.51
C ASN A 36 1.39 12.13 2.60
N GLU A 37 1.80 11.48 3.69
CA GLU A 37 2.46 12.12 4.84
C GLU A 37 3.99 12.15 4.70
N ILE A 38 4.57 11.32 3.81
CA ILE A 38 6.00 11.29 3.56
C ILE A 38 6.44 12.61 2.93
N LYS A 39 7.36 13.29 3.59
CA LYS A 39 7.95 14.54 3.11
C LYS A 39 9.45 14.43 3.16
N PHE A 40 10.11 14.86 2.09
CA PHE A 40 11.54 15.02 2.11
C PHE A 40 11.91 16.14 3.10
N ARG A 41 12.84 15.86 4.00
CA ARG A 41 13.45 16.89 4.87
C ARG A 41 14.83 17.17 4.33
N SER A 42 15.20 18.44 4.24
CA SER A 42 16.50 18.86 3.68
C SER A 42 17.73 18.29 4.39
N ASN A 43 17.56 17.76 5.60
CA ASN A 43 18.62 17.14 6.41
C ASN A 43 18.66 15.62 6.27
N ASP A 44 17.70 15.02 5.57
CA ASP A 44 17.63 13.57 5.35
C ASP A 44 18.37 13.19 4.06
N ASP A 45 18.91 11.98 4.02
CA ASP A 45 19.50 11.42 2.81
C ASP A 45 18.40 11.15 1.77
N ILE A 46 18.54 11.78 0.60
CA ILE A 46 17.62 11.62 -0.54
C ILE A 46 17.47 10.14 -0.95
N SER A 47 18.54 9.35 -0.90
CA SER A 47 18.51 7.92 -1.24
C SER A 47 17.70 7.13 -0.22
N ILE A 48 17.74 7.49 1.05
CA ILE A 48 16.90 6.88 2.10
C ILE A 48 15.44 7.26 1.87
N HIS A 49 15.16 8.54 1.57
CA HIS A 49 13.81 9.02 1.29
C HIS A 49 13.17 8.29 0.10
N ILE A 50 13.91 8.15 -1.01
CA ILE A 50 13.48 7.41 -2.20
C ILE A 50 13.24 5.93 -1.87
N SER A 51 14.15 5.30 -1.11
CA SER A 51 14.01 3.89 -0.71
C SER A 51 12.75 3.65 0.12
N ASN A 52 12.41 4.57 1.02
CA ASN A 52 11.19 4.48 1.82
C ASN A 52 9.93 4.59 0.96
N MET A 53 9.92 5.50 -0.03
CA MET A 53 8.81 5.59 -0.99
C MET A 53 8.67 4.32 -1.82
N GLU A 54 9.77 3.80 -2.39
CA GLU A 54 9.76 2.57 -3.18
C GLU A 54 9.27 1.35 -2.39
N ASN A 55 9.60 1.25 -1.10
CA ASN A 55 9.07 0.18 -0.24
C ASN A 55 7.54 0.24 -0.11
N ILE A 56 6.99 1.44 0.14
CA ILE A 56 5.52 1.64 0.22
C ILE A 56 4.87 1.31 -1.12
N PHE A 57 5.49 1.68 -2.24
CA PHE A 57 4.99 1.37 -3.57
C PHE A 57 4.98 -0.14 -3.88
N ASN A 58 6.08 -0.83 -3.61
CA ASN A 58 6.17 -2.29 -3.80
C ASN A 58 5.10 -3.02 -2.99
N GLU A 59 4.81 -2.55 -1.79
CA GLU A 59 3.76 -3.13 -0.96
C GLU A 59 2.36 -2.83 -1.52
N LEU A 60 2.10 -1.61 -1.99
CA LEU A 60 0.84 -1.26 -2.67
C LEU A 60 0.62 -2.08 -3.96
N GLU A 61 1.66 -2.34 -4.75
CA GLU A 61 1.58 -3.19 -5.94
C GLU A 61 1.18 -4.63 -5.58
N SER A 62 1.77 -5.17 -4.50
CA SER A 62 1.45 -6.50 -4.00
C SER A 62 -0.02 -6.62 -3.53
N LEU A 63 -0.63 -5.50 -3.15
CA LEU A 63 -2.00 -5.38 -2.65
C LEU A 63 -3.02 -4.97 -3.72
N SER A 64 -2.74 -5.20 -5.01
CA SER A 64 -3.64 -5.02 -6.16
C SER A 64 -3.74 -3.60 -6.76
N GLU A 65 -2.71 -3.23 -7.53
CA GLU A 65 -2.83 -2.77 -8.93
C GLU A 65 -1.43 -2.64 -9.57
N PRO A 66 -1.20 -3.11 -10.80
CA PRO A 66 0.08 -2.91 -11.47
C PRO A 66 0.35 -1.40 -11.67
N ARG A 67 1.56 -0.95 -11.31
CA ARG A 67 2.02 0.44 -11.51
C ARG A 67 1.73 0.89 -12.94
N SER A 68 1.07 2.03 -13.10
CA SER A 68 1.34 2.86 -14.29
C SER A 68 2.60 3.68 -14.00
N ASN A 69 3.54 3.68 -14.95
CA ASN A 69 4.79 4.44 -14.83
C ASN A 69 4.56 5.94 -14.56
N ASP A 70 3.39 6.46 -14.94
CA ASP A 70 3.05 7.87 -14.80
C ASP A 70 2.64 8.24 -13.37
N MET A 71 2.02 7.33 -12.61
CA MET A 71 1.64 7.60 -11.22
C MET A 71 2.87 7.77 -10.32
N THR A 72 3.89 6.95 -10.55
CA THR A 72 5.18 7.00 -9.84
C THR A 72 5.90 8.31 -10.09
N LYS A 73 5.98 8.71 -11.36
CA LYS A 73 6.62 9.97 -11.76
C LYS A 73 5.90 11.15 -11.12
N ASN A 74 4.57 11.21 -11.25
CA ASN A 74 3.78 12.33 -10.73
C ASN A 74 3.90 12.48 -9.20
N LEU A 75 4.01 11.38 -8.45
CA LEU A 75 4.15 11.45 -7.00
C LEU A 75 5.56 11.84 -6.55
N ILE A 76 6.59 11.33 -7.22
CA ILE A 76 7.98 11.79 -7.01
C ILE A 76 8.09 13.28 -7.31
N PHE A 77 7.45 13.79 -8.37
CA PHE A 77 7.46 15.21 -8.68
C PHE A 77 6.68 16.05 -7.64
N SER A 78 5.58 15.55 -7.09
CA SER A 78 4.80 16.29 -6.09
C SER A 78 5.46 16.35 -4.71
N THR A 79 6.16 15.29 -4.28
CA THR A 79 6.90 15.28 -3.00
C THR A 79 8.21 16.06 -3.07
N ASN A 80 8.78 16.23 -4.28
CA ASN A 80 10.03 16.98 -4.49
C ASN A 80 9.82 18.43 -5.00
N HIS A 81 8.58 18.94 -5.07
CA HIS A 81 8.29 20.29 -5.56
C HIS A 81 8.87 21.43 -4.69
N TYR A 82 9.47 21.12 -3.53
CA TYR A 82 10.18 22.09 -2.69
C TYR A 82 11.67 22.26 -3.02
N LEU A 83 12.16 21.65 -4.10
CA LEU A 83 13.59 21.69 -4.50
C LEU A 83 13.86 22.37 -5.86
N LEU A 84 12.89 23.08 -6.45
CA LEU A 84 13.10 23.93 -7.64
C LEU A 84 12.73 25.40 -7.34
#